data_AF-A0A7Y5TCP3-F1
#
_entry.id   AF-A0A7Y5TCP3-F1
#
_cell.length_a   1.000
_cell.length_b   1.000
_cell.length_c   1.000
_cell.angle_alpha   90.00
_cell.angle_beta   90.00
_cell.angle_gamma   90.00
#
_symmetry.space_group_name_H-M   'P 1'
#
loop_
_entity.id
_entity.type
_entity.pdbx_description
1 polymer ?
#
loop_
_entity_poly.entity_id
_entity_poly.type
_entity_poly.pdbx_seq_one_letter_code
_entity_poly.pdbx_strand_id
1 'polypeptide(L)'
;MAQQDWERTLGWLLAPTDENGRRVSSAPPPEAPASWPAPRGRRGPDGKWRWTLATRPDESYVNDLERRSVEGYRHLASQLVGARASRGLTLRSLSGQTGLALSVLTGLEQGSAWPSFETVAIVADVLGCRVQVLGSPAGDAAEHGGAAAARVASWRRAGYGPAIPGQIEALGQLQQRMWAAGVSRRAVARAVGVRHNTVTELYHLKGFRFVSIRTLAALCAHLGTRLEAVPVDAPWA
;
A
#
# COMPACT_ATOMS: atom_id res chain seq x y z
N MET A 1 11.98 2.82 -38.19
CA MET A 1 13.35 2.70 -37.63
C MET A 1 13.46 3.10 -36.15
N ALA A 2 12.36 3.26 -35.39
CA ALA A 2 12.40 3.62 -33.96
C ALA A 2 11.96 2.48 -33.01
N GLN A 3 11.71 1.27 -33.55
CA GLN A 3 11.16 0.14 -32.79
C GLN A 3 12.21 -0.94 -32.46
N GLN A 4 13.45 -0.79 -32.95
CA GLN A 4 14.56 -1.72 -32.71
C GLN A 4 15.57 -1.23 -31.66
N ASP A 5 15.44 0.00 -31.16
CA ASP A 5 16.40 0.58 -30.21
C ASP A 5 16.06 0.32 -28.73
N TRP A 6 14.82 -0.09 -28.44
CA TRP A 6 14.43 -0.45 -27.06
C TRP A 6 14.95 -1.84 -26.65
N GLU A 7 15.19 -2.75 -27.61
CA GLU A 7 15.71 -4.10 -27.34
C GLU A 7 17.21 -4.13 -27.04
N ARG A 8 18.00 -3.17 -27.57
CA ARG A 8 19.43 -3.03 -27.24
C ARG A 8 19.70 -2.40 -25.88
N THR A 9 18.75 -1.62 -25.36
CA THR A 9 18.88 -0.95 -24.05
C THR A 9 18.64 -1.92 -22.87
N LEU A 10 18.15 -3.14 -23.13
CA LEU A 10 17.83 -4.16 -22.12
C LEU A 10 18.82 -5.35 -22.07
N GLY A 11 20.05 -5.15 -22.55
CA GLY A 11 21.05 -6.20 -22.77
C GLY A 11 21.97 -6.62 -21.61
N TRP A 12 21.70 -6.28 -20.34
CA TRP A 12 22.65 -6.57 -19.24
C TRP A 12 22.03 -7.20 -17.98
N LEU A 13 21.29 -8.30 -18.17
CA LEU A 13 20.71 -9.12 -17.09
C LEU A 13 21.54 -10.40 -16.87
N LEU A 14 22.66 -10.30 -16.15
CA LEU A 14 23.40 -11.45 -15.64
C LEU A 14 23.60 -11.32 -14.12
N ALA A 15 22.66 -11.89 -13.37
CA ALA A 15 22.93 -12.36 -12.02
C ALA A 15 23.59 -13.75 -12.12
N PRO A 16 24.48 -14.13 -11.18
CA PRO A 16 25.19 -15.41 -11.24
C PRO A 16 24.22 -16.60 -11.22
N THR A 17 24.48 -17.58 -12.08
CA THR A 17 23.81 -18.89 -12.17
C THR A 17 24.69 -19.96 -11.54
N ASP A 18 24.10 -21.07 -11.08
CA ASP A 18 24.89 -22.26 -10.77
C ASP A 18 25.45 -22.93 -12.04
N GLU A 19 26.22 -23.99 -11.84
CA GLU A 19 26.80 -24.86 -12.88
C GLU A 19 25.76 -25.48 -13.83
N ASN A 20 24.46 -25.44 -13.49
CA ASN A 20 23.36 -25.97 -14.27
C ASN A 20 22.44 -24.87 -14.86
N GLY A 21 22.83 -23.59 -14.78
CA GLY A 21 22.00 -22.48 -15.25
C GLY A 21 20.72 -22.27 -14.43
N ARG A 22 20.57 -22.93 -13.28
CA ARG A 22 19.40 -22.81 -12.39
C ARG A 22 19.66 -21.71 -11.37
N ARG A 23 18.60 -20.95 -11.08
CA ARG A 23 18.61 -20.05 -9.93
C ARG A 23 18.55 -20.92 -8.67
N VAL A 24 19.64 -20.98 -7.91
CA VAL A 24 19.63 -21.61 -6.59
C VAL A 24 18.80 -20.71 -5.66
N SER A 25 17.54 -21.07 -5.49
CA SER A 25 16.70 -20.45 -4.47
C SER A 25 17.07 -21.08 -3.12
N SER A 26 17.43 -20.24 -2.15
CA SER A 26 17.24 -20.56 -0.73
C SER A 26 15.79 -21.03 -0.53
N ALA A 27 15.58 -21.91 0.46
CA ALA A 27 14.31 -22.61 0.73
C ALA A 27 13.08 -21.75 0.42
N PRO A 28 12.04 -22.31 -0.24
CA PRO A 28 10.86 -21.53 -0.63
C PRO A 28 10.32 -20.81 0.62
N PRO A 29 10.13 -19.47 0.57
CA PRO A 29 9.58 -18.76 1.71
C PRO A 29 8.22 -19.38 2.07
N PRO A 30 7.88 -19.47 3.37
CA PRO A 30 6.63 -20.08 3.81
C PRO A 30 5.47 -19.46 3.04
N GLU A 31 4.55 -20.29 2.55
CA GLU A 31 3.35 -19.81 1.86
C GLU A 31 2.60 -18.85 2.79
N ALA A 32 2.45 -17.61 2.34
CA ALA A 32 1.64 -16.65 3.08
C ALA A 32 0.17 -17.11 3.08
N PRO A 33 -0.52 -17.00 4.21
CA PRO A 33 -1.89 -17.50 4.36
C PRO A 33 -2.84 -16.79 3.37
N ALA A 34 -3.88 -17.51 2.95
CA ALA A 34 -4.87 -17.01 1.99
C ALA A 34 -5.55 -15.70 2.43
N SER A 35 -5.67 -15.46 3.74
CA SER A 35 -6.10 -14.19 4.30
C SER A 35 -5.45 -13.93 5.66
N TRP A 36 -5.06 -12.67 5.90
CA TRP A 36 -4.67 -12.23 7.24
C TRP A 36 -5.89 -11.82 8.04
N PRO A 37 -5.87 -12.02 9.38
CA PRO A 37 -6.89 -11.45 10.24
C PRO A 37 -6.93 -9.92 10.11
N ALA A 38 -7.96 -9.30 10.68
CA ALA A 38 -8.00 -7.85 10.80
C ALA A 38 -6.75 -7.33 11.52
N PRO A 39 -6.36 -6.06 11.34
CA PRO A 39 -5.18 -5.50 12.01
C PRO A 39 -5.16 -5.72 13.53
N ARG A 40 -6.31 -5.58 14.20
CA ARG A 40 -6.50 -5.87 15.63
C ARG A 40 -6.71 -7.36 15.97
N GLY A 41 -6.55 -8.27 15.01
CA GLY A 41 -6.55 -9.73 15.15
C GLY A 41 -7.92 -10.42 14.98
N ARG A 42 -8.30 -11.32 15.90
CA ARG A 42 -9.52 -12.15 15.81
C ARG A 42 -10.55 -11.80 16.90
N ARG A 43 -11.82 -12.09 16.61
CA ARG A 43 -12.90 -12.07 17.62
C ARG A 43 -12.94 -13.38 18.38
N GLY A 44 -13.31 -13.31 19.65
CA GLY A 44 -13.59 -14.49 20.47
C GLY A 44 -14.93 -15.15 20.12
N PRO A 45 -15.23 -16.32 20.73
CA PRO A 45 -16.54 -16.96 20.61
C PRO A 45 -17.70 -16.08 21.11
N ASP A 46 -17.40 -15.15 22.01
CA ASP A 46 -18.30 -14.10 22.52
C ASP A 46 -18.54 -12.95 21.53
N GLY A 47 -17.95 -13.03 20.34
CA GLY A 47 -17.99 -11.97 19.33
C GLY A 47 -17.19 -10.72 19.69
N LYS A 48 -16.50 -10.67 20.84
CA LYS A 48 -15.70 -9.51 21.25
C LYS A 48 -14.30 -9.57 20.64
N TRP A 49 -13.74 -8.42 20.32
CA TRP A 49 -12.35 -8.33 19.90
C TRP A 49 -11.42 -8.68 21.05
N ARG A 50 -10.46 -9.58 20.80
CA ARG A 50 -9.46 -9.94 21.81
C ARG A 50 -8.43 -8.84 22.05
N TRP A 51 -8.13 -8.07 21.01
CA TRP A 51 -7.12 -7.01 21.07
C TRP A 51 -7.66 -5.71 20.48
N THR A 52 -7.04 -4.60 20.88
CA THR A 52 -7.15 -3.33 20.15
C THR A 52 -6.08 -3.28 19.07
N LEU A 53 -6.16 -2.32 18.15
CA LEU A 53 -5.08 -2.12 17.20
C LEU A 53 -3.75 -1.86 17.91
N ALA A 54 -3.73 -1.19 19.06
CA ALA A 54 -2.52 -0.87 19.83
C ALA A 54 -2.00 -2.04 20.69
N THR A 55 -2.87 -2.97 21.11
CA THR A 55 -2.56 -4.01 22.12
C THR A 55 -2.51 -5.42 21.55
N ARG A 56 -2.30 -5.57 20.23
CA ARG A 56 -2.13 -6.90 19.60
C ARG A 56 -0.72 -7.42 19.92
N PRO A 57 -0.58 -8.59 20.59
CA PRO A 57 0.72 -9.09 21.02
C PRO A 57 1.49 -9.75 19.86
N ASP A 58 2.82 -9.76 19.96
CA ASP A 58 3.71 -10.15 18.85
C ASP A 58 3.55 -11.62 18.44
N GLU A 59 3.29 -12.52 19.39
CA GLU A 59 3.06 -13.94 19.13
C GLU A 59 1.75 -14.21 18.36
N SER A 60 0.88 -13.21 18.21
CA SER A 60 -0.38 -13.35 17.46
C SER A 60 -0.25 -13.12 15.95
N TYR A 61 0.92 -12.71 15.46
CA TYR A 61 1.18 -12.54 14.02
C TYR A 61 1.55 -13.87 13.38
N VAL A 62 1.02 -14.15 12.19
CA VAL A 62 1.32 -15.36 11.43
C VAL A 62 2.78 -15.37 10.97
N ASN A 63 3.31 -14.20 10.59
CA ASN A 63 4.71 -14.02 10.21
C ASN A 63 5.14 -12.54 10.36
N ASP A 64 6.44 -12.30 10.19
CA ASP A 64 7.03 -10.96 10.26
C ASP A 64 6.45 -9.99 9.22
N LEU A 65 6.10 -10.47 8.03
CA LEU A 65 5.51 -9.62 7.00
C LEU A 65 4.13 -9.12 7.42
N GLU A 66 3.29 -9.98 8.00
CA GLU A 66 2.00 -9.57 8.58
C GLU A 66 2.22 -8.52 9.67
N ARG A 67 3.15 -8.75 10.59
CA ARG A 67 3.47 -7.80 11.67
C ARG A 67 3.80 -6.42 11.10
N ARG A 68 4.79 -6.34 10.20
CA ARG A 68 5.19 -5.08 9.55
C ARG A 68 4.07 -4.42 8.75
N SER A 69 3.21 -5.21 8.12
CA SER A 69 2.04 -4.70 7.40
C SER A 69 1.00 -4.08 8.35
N VAL A 70 0.74 -4.74 9.48
CA VAL A 70 -0.15 -4.24 10.52
C VAL A 70 0.42 -2.99 11.18
N GLU A 71 1.72 -2.93 11.41
CA GLU A 71 2.42 -1.73 11.91
C GLU A 71 2.30 -0.57 10.92
N GLY A 72 2.55 -0.81 9.63
CA GLY A 72 2.39 0.20 8.59
C GLY A 72 0.96 0.74 8.53
N TYR A 73 -0.04 -0.14 8.66
CA TYR A 73 -1.42 0.27 8.75
C TYR A 73 -1.77 1.03 10.03
N ARG A 74 -1.26 0.58 11.18
CA ARG A 74 -1.44 1.26 12.47
C ARG A 74 -0.88 2.67 12.41
N HIS A 75 0.29 2.84 11.78
CA HIS A 75 0.90 4.13 11.57
C HIS A 75 0.06 5.05 10.68
N LEU A 76 -0.42 4.55 9.53
CA LEU A 76 -1.34 5.28 8.65
C LEU A 76 -2.63 5.70 9.37
N ALA A 77 -3.27 4.77 10.08
CA ALA A 77 -4.50 5.04 10.82
C ALA A 77 -4.28 6.09 11.92
N SER A 78 -3.15 6.01 12.65
CA SER A 78 -2.78 6.99 13.66
C SER A 78 -2.59 8.40 13.08
N GLN A 79 -2.01 8.52 11.88
CA GLN A 79 -1.86 9.82 11.21
C GLN A 79 -3.23 10.42 10.85
N LEU A 80 -4.16 9.60 10.33
CA LEU A 80 -5.52 10.05 10.03
C LEU A 80 -6.28 10.46 11.30
N VAL A 81 -6.14 9.71 12.39
CA VAL A 81 -6.70 10.08 13.70
C VAL A 81 -6.15 11.43 14.16
N GLY A 82 -4.83 11.64 14.05
CA GLY A 82 -4.18 12.90 14.38
C GLY A 82 -4.68 14.07 13.52
N ALA A 83 -4.77 13.89 12.20
CA ALA A 83 -5.26 14.88 11.25
C ALA A 83 -6.76 15.22 11.44
N ARG A 84 -7.57 14.25 11.91
CA ARG A 84 -8.96 14.47 12.31
C ARG A 84 -9.04 15.27 13.62
N ALA A 85 -8.26 14.86 14.62
CA ALA A 85 -8.27 15.49 15.94
C ALA A 85 -7.79 16.95 15.87
N SER A 86 -6.75 17.25 15.08
CA SER A 86 -6.24 18.61 14.89
C SER A 86 -7.26 19.56 14.26
N ARG A 87 -8.25 19.01 13.54
CA ARG A 87 -9.37 19.76 12.95
C ARG A 87 -10.61 19.84 13.83
N GLY A 88 -10.57 19.28 15.04
CA GLY A 88 -11.73 19.23 15.94
C GLY A 88 -12.90 18.40 15.41
N LEU A 89 -12.67 17.51 14.44
CA LEU A 89 -13.73 16.73 13.81
C LEU A 89 -14.07 15.49 14.65
N THR A 90 -15.35 15.32 14.96
CA THR A 90 -15.85 14.05 15.49
C THR A 90 -15.99 13.02 14.37
N LEU A 91 -16.02 11.72 14.71
CA LEU A 91 -16.30 10.66 13.73
C LEU A 91 -17.65 10.85 13.03
N ARG A 92 -18.66 11.41 13.70
CA ARG A 92 -19.97 11.71 13.10
C ARG A 92 -19.87 12.87 12.09
N SER A 93 -19.12 13.92 12.41
CA SER A 93 -18.87 15.01 11.46
C SER A 93 -18.08 14.52 10.24
N LEU A 94 -17.03 13.72 10.46
CA LEU A 94 -16.27 13.10 9.37
C LEU A 94 -17.14 12.18 8.50
N SER A 95 -18.04 11.40 9.11
CA SER A 95 -19.03 10.58 8.40
C SER A 95 -19.92 11.44 7.49
N GLY A 96 -20.42 12.56 7.99
CA GLY A 96 -21.21 13.50 7.20
C GLY A 96 -20.43 14.12 6.03
N GLN A 97 -19.15 14.45 6.22
CA GLN A 97 -18.31 15.05 5.17
C GLN A 97 -17.85 14.04 4.12
N THR A 98 -17.55 12.80 4.53
CA THR A 98 -17.05 11.75 3.63
C THR A 98 -18.17 10.96 2.94
N GLY A 99 -19.40 11.00 3.49
CA GLY A 99 -20.48 10.10 3.10
C GLY A 99 -20.27 8.63 3.52
N LEU A 100 -19.18 8.33 4.25
CA LEU A 100 -18.89 6.98 4.73
C LEU A 100 -19.66 6.70 6.02
N ALA A 101 -20.13 5.46 6.18
CA ALA A 101 -20.81 5.04 7.40
C ALA A 101 -19.89 5.14 8.63
N LEU A 102 -20.46 5.51 9.78
CA LEU A 102 -19.74 5.64 11.04
C LEU A 102 -18.98 4.36 11.44
N SER A 103 -19.55 3.19 11.13
CA SER A 103 -18.93 1.88 11.39
C SER A 103 -17.66 1.66 10.57
N VAL A 104 -17.61 2.18 9.33
CA VAL A 104 -16.42 2.11 8.46
C VAL A 104 -15.30 2.98 9.04
N LEU A 105 -15.61 4.21 9.44
CA LEU A 105 -14.61 5.11 10.05
C LEU A 105 -14.10 4.57 11.38
N THR A 106 -15.00 4.05 12.22
CA THR A 106 -14.63 3.40 13.48
C THR A 106 -13.73 2.20 13.22
N GLY A 107 -14.05 1.38 12.22
CA GLY A 107 -13.25 0.22 11.87
C GLY A 107 -11.88 0.56 11.30
N LEU A 108 -11.77 1.69 10.59
CA LEU A 108 -10.52 2.25 10.10
C LEU A 108 -9.63 2.70 11.28
N GLU A 109 -10.16 3.53 12.19
CA GLU A 109 -9.36 4.05 13.31
C GLU A 109 -8.97 2.96 14.31
N GLN A 110 -9.84 1.96 14.52
CA GLN A 110 -9.60 0.87 15.46
C GLN A 110 -8.93 -0.36 14.83
N GLY A 111 -8.66 -0.35 13.53
CA GLY A 111 -8.12 -1.48 12.78
C GLY A 111 -8.94 -2.77 12.90
N SER A 112 -10.26 -2.64 12.93
CA SER A 112 -11.17 -3.79 12.97
C SER A 112 -11.48 -4.37 11.59
N ALA A 113 -10.96 -3.74 10.53
CA ALA A 113 -11.07 -4.19 9.15
C ALA A 113 -9.86 -3.71 8.33
N TRP A 114 -9.70 -4.29 7.13
CA TRP A 114 -8.78 -3.80 6.11
C TRP A 114 -9.58 -3.02 5.05
N PRO A 115 -9.65 -1.68 5.12
CA PRO A 115 -10.42 -0.89 4.16
C PRO A 115 -9.81 -0.95 2.75
N SER A 116 -10.58 -0.54 1.74
CA SER A 116 -10.05 -0.28 0.40
C SER A 116 -9.19 0.99 0.40
N PHE A 117 -8.30 1.12 -0.59
CA PHE A 117 -7.56 2.36 -0.79
C PHE A 117 -8.50 3.55 -0.98
N GLU A 118 -9.61 3.37 -1.71
CA GLU A 118 -10.62 4.41 -1.91
C GLU A 118 -11.18 4.95 -0.60
N THR A 119 -11.57 4.08 0.32
CA THR A 119 -12.07 4.50 1.63
C THR A 119 -11.03 5.36 2.37
N VAL A 120 -9.77 4.95 2.37
CA VAL A 120 -8.70 5.71 3.05
C VAL A 120 -8.41 7.02 2.33
N ALA A 121 -8.39 7.02 0.99
CA ALA A 121 -8.15 8.21 0.19
C ALA A 121 -9.24 9.27 0.36
N ILE A 122 -10.52 8.87 0.43
CA ILE A 122 -11.64 9.78 0.72
C ILE A 122 -11.48 10.41 2.11
N VAL A 123 -11.16 9.60 3.13
CA VAL A 123 -10.93 10.10 4.48
C VAL A 123 -9.74 11.06 4.51
N ALA A 124 -8.63 10.69 3.90
CA ALA A 124 -7.43 11.53 3.84
C ALA A 124 -7.74 12.89 3.17
N ASP A 125 -8.46 12.89 2.05
CA ASP A 125 -8.77 14.11 1.29
C ASP A 125 -9.62 15.11 2.10
N VAL A 126 -10.66 14.63 2.79
CA VAL A 126 -11.46 15.47 3.71
C VAL A 126 -10.60 16.02 4.86
N LEU A 127 -9.61 15.24 5.30
CA LEU A 127 -8.63 15.65 6.28
C LEU A 127 -7.45 16.45 5.68
N GLY A 128 -7.57 17.00 4.47
CA GLY A 128 -6.52 17.80 3.83
C GLY A 128 -5.18 17.07 3.71
N CYS A 129 -5.23 15.75 3.60
CA CYS A 129 -4.10 14.86 3.43
C CYS A 129 -4.26 14.07 2.12
N ARG A 130 -3.18 13.40 1.72
CA ARG A 130 -3.18 12.37 0.69
C ARG A 130 -2.42 11.14 1.18
N VAL A 131 -2.76 9.99 0.62
CA VAL A 131 -2.04 8.73 0.91
C VAL A 131 -0.92 8.56 -0.10
N GLN A 132 0.31 8.35 0.36
CA GLN A 132 1.48 8.10 -0.51
C GLN A 132 2.40 7.00 0.05
N VAL A 133 3.26 6.47 -0.79
CA VAL A 133 4.28 5.49 -0.39
C VAL A 133 5.58 6.22 -0.06
N LEU A 134 6.04 6.09 1.18
CA LEU A 134 7.27 6.71 1.67
C LEU A 134 8.29 5.65 2.12
N GLY A 135 9.57 6.02 2.13
CA GLY A 135 10.69 5.15 2.52
C GLY A 135 11.81 5.19 1.49
N SER A 136 12.98 4.62 1.79
CA SER A 136 14.14 4.64 0.88
C SER A 136 14.19 3.40 -0.01
N PRO A 137 14.75 3.52 -1.23
CA PRO A 137 15.72 2.53 -1.67
C PRO A 137 16.88 3.28 -2.33
N ALA A 138 17.62 4.07 -1.55
CA ALA A 138 18.82 4.79 -1.97
C ALA A 138 18.67 5.68 -3.23
N GLY A 139 18.50 6.99 -3.01
CA GLY A 139 18.70 8.03 -4.04
C GLY A 139 17.47 8.36 -4.88
N ASP A 140 17.32 9.63 -5.24
CA ASP A 140 16.47 10.13 -6.34
C ASP A 140 14.95 10.35 -6.10
N ALA A 141 14.53 10.54 -4.85
CA ALA A 141 13.14 10.90 -4.52
C ALA A 141 12.72 12.31 -4.99
N ALA A 142 13.67 13.22 -5.24
CA ALA A 142 13.36 14.64 -5.49
C ALA A 142 12.88 14.92 -6.94
N GLU A 143 13.45 14.27 -7.95
CA GLU A 143 13.14 14.58 -9.36
C GLU A 143 11.78 14.04 -9.81
N HIS A 144 11.36 12.90 -9.26
CA HIS A 144 10.13 12.22 -9.67
C HIS A 144 8.85 12.84 -9.08
N GLY A 145 8.97 13.54 -7.94
CA GLY A 145 7.83 14.14 -7.22
C GLY A 145 7.09 15.21 -8.02
N GLY A 146 7.80 16.03 -8.81
CA GLY A 146 7.18 17.08 -9.63
C GLY A 146 6.26 16.52 -10.72
N ALA A 147 6.69 15.46 -11.39
CA ALA A 147 5.91 14.80 -12.43
C ALA A 147 4.67 14.10 -11.86
N ALA A 148 4.79 13.46 -10.68
CA ALA A 148 3.67 12.87 -9.96
C ALA A 148 2.59 13.91 -9.62
N ALA A 149 2.99 15.03 -9.05
CA ALA A 149 2.08 16.13 -8.72
C ALA A 149 1.31 16.63 -9.94
N ALA A 150 2.00 16.83 -11.06
CA ALA A 150 1.39 17.30 -12.30
C ALA A 150 0.35 16.30 -12.87
N ARG A 151 0.66 14.99 -12.83
CA ARG A 151 -0.28 13.93 -13.26
C ARG A 151 -1.52 13.89 -12.39
N VAL A 152 -1.36 13.86 -11.07
CA VAL A 152 -2.49 13.85 -10.13
C VAL A 152 -3.36 15.09 -10.30
N ALA A 153 -2.76 16.27 -10.43
CA ALA A 153 -3.48 17.51 -10.66
C ALA A 153 -4.26 17.50 -11.99
N SER A 154 -3.68 16.93 -13.05
CA SER A 154 -4.36 16.78 -14.34
C SER A 154 -5.61 15.91 -14.23
N TRP A 155 -5.57 14.81 -13.47
CA TRP A 155 -6.72 13.94 -13.31
C TRP A 155 -7.80 14.55 -12.42
N ARG A 156 -7.41 15.26 -11.36
CA ARG A 156 -8.37 16.03 -10.55
C ARG A 156 -9.10 17.06 -11.41
N ARG A 157 -8.40 17.77 -12.30
CA ARG A 157 -9.02 18.70 -13.27
C ARG A 157 -9.98 18.00 -14.25
N ALA A 158 -9.73 16.72 -14.55
CA ALA A 158 -10.61 15.90 -15.37
C ALA A 158 -11.81 15.30 -14.59
N GLY A 159 -12.00 15.65 -13.31
CA GLY A 159 -13.14 15.23 -12.50
C GLY A 159 -12.96 13.89 -11.77
N TYR A 160 -11.76 13.30 -11.81
CA TYR A 160 -11.49 12.10 -11.01
C TYR A 160 -11.35 12.44 -9.53
N GLY A 161 -12.07 11.70 -8.67
CA GLY A 161 -11.94 11.79 -7.22
C GLY A 161 -10.53 11.42 -6.73
N PRO A 162 -10.19 11.69 -5.46
CA PRO A 162 -8.82 11.55 -4.93
C PRO A 162 -8.25 10.13 -5.00
N ALA A 163 -9.12 9.11 -4.96
CA ALA A 163 -8.75 7.70 -4.84
C ALA A 163 -8.04 7.14 -6.08
N ILE A 164 -8.52 7.45 -7.28
CA ILE A 164 -7.96 6.93 -8.54
C ILE A 164 -6.53 7.42 -8.78
N PRO A 165 -6.25 8.74 -8.84
CA PRO A 165 -4.89 9.25 -9.01
C PRO A 165 -3.98 8.83 -7.86
N GLY A 166 -4.47 8.86 -6.61
CA GLY A 166 -3.69 8.45 -5.46
C GLY A 166 -3.23 7.00 -5.54
N GLN A 167 -4.12 6.08 -5.95
CA GLN A 167 -3.76 4.67 -6.05
C GLN A 167 -2.79 4.43 -7.20
N ILE A 168 -3.01 5.06 -8.36
CA ILE A 168 -2.16 4.85 -9.52
C ILE A 168 -0.74 5.37 -9.24
N GLU A 169 -0.62 6.50 -8.55
CA GLU A 169 0.68 7.02 -8.14
C GLU A 169 1.35 6.10 -7.11
N ALA A 170 0.63 5.67 -6.06
CA ALA A 170 1.17 4.73 -5.07
C ALA A 170 1.65 3.41 -5.70
N LEU A 171 0.89 2.87 -6.67
CA LEU A 171 1.29 1.66 -7.40
C LEU A 171 2.48 1.93 -8.33
N GLY A 172 2.54 3.07 -9.01
CA GLY A 172 3.70 3.48 -9.79
C GLY A 172 4.99 3.51 -8.96
N GLN A 173 4.92 4.09 -7.76
CA GLN A 173 6.03 4.14 -6.80
C GLN A 173 6.46 2.73 -6.35
N LEU A 174 5.51 1.85 -6.03
CA LEU A 174 5.83 0.47 -5.67
C LEU A 174 6.45 -0.31 -6.85
N GLN A 175 5.96 -0.09 -8.07
CA GLN A 175 6.50 -0.73 -9.27
C GLN A 175 7.95 -0.33 -9.54
N GLN A 176 8.25 0.98 -9.44
CA GLN A 176 9.61 1.50 -9.61
C GLN A 176 10.56 0.88 -8.58
N ARG A 177 10.13 0.78 -7.32
CA ARG A 177 10.94 0.17 -6.25
C ARG A 177 11.14 -1.32 -6.43
N MET A 178 10.12 -2.04 -6.90
CA MET A 178 10.27 -3.45 -7.28
C MET A 178 11.33 -3.62 -8.36
N TRP A 179 11.35 -2.75 -9.38
CA TRP A 179 12.36 -2.76 -10.43
C TRP A 179 13.75 -2.46 -9.83
N ALA A 180 13.90 -1.36 -9.09
CA ALA A 180 15.17 -0.96 -8.48
C ALA A 180 15.77 -2.06 -7.58
N ALA A 181 14.93 -2.77 -6.82
CA ALA A 181 15.34 -3.88 -5.97
C ALA A 181 15.57 -5.21 -6.72
N GLY A 182 15.34 -5.27 -8.04
CA GLY A 182 15.45 -6.49 -8.84
C GLY A 182 14.42 -7.56 -8.49
N VAL A 183 13.30 -7.20 -7.85
CA VAL A 183 12.30 -8.15 -7.35
C VAL A 183 11.20 -8.37 -8.39
N SER A 184 11.06 -9.62 -8.86
CA SER A 184 10.00 -9.98 -9.80
C SER A 184 8.59 -9.89 -9.18
N ARG A 185 7.58 -9.60 -10.01
CA ARG A 185 6.16 -9.64 -9.60
C ARG A 185 5.73 -10.98 -9.00
N ARG A 186 6.28 -12.09 -9.49
CA ARG A 186 6.00 -13.43 -8.96
C ARG A 186 6.58 -13.62 -7.56
N ALA A 187 7.80 -13.12 -7.31
CA ALA A 187 8.42 -13.16 -5.99
C ALA A 187 7.61 -12.33 -4.98
N VAL A 188 7.21 -11.11 -5.35
CA VAL A 188 6.36 -10.26 -4.52
C VAL A 188 5.00 -10.91 -4.24
N ALA A 189 4.34 -11.46 -5.25
CA ALA A 189 3.05 -12.12 -5.09
C ALA A 189 3.12 -13.27 -4.08
N ARG A 190 4.18 -14.10 -4.17
CA ARG A 190 4.43 -15.20 -3.24
C ARG A 190 4.67 -14.68 -1.82
N ALA A 191 5.52 -13.66 -1.67
CA ALA A 191 5.83 -13.09 -0.36
C ALA A 191 4.59 -12.50 0.33
N VAL A 192 3.75 -11.77 -0.41
CA VAL A 192 2.56 -11.07 0.10
C VAL A 192 1.34 -11.99 0.25
N GLY A 193 1.39 -13.22 -0.26
CA GLY A 193 0.26 -14.15 -0.19
C GLY A 193 -0.91 -13.71 -1.07
N VAL A 194 -0.61 -13.24 -2.27
CA VAL A 194 -1.60 -12.89 -3.29
C VAL A 194 -1.35 -13.69 -4.56
N ARG A 195 -2.39 -13.88 -5.36
CA ARG A 195 -2.23 -14.53 -6.67
C ARG A 195 -1.30 -13.69 -7.54
N HIS A 196 -0.46 -14.33 -8.34
CA HIS A 196 0.42 -13.62 -9.27
C HIS A 196 -0.34 -12.65 -10.17
N ASN A 197 -1.49 -13.08 -10.71
CA ASN A 197 -2.35 -12.25 -11.53
C ASN A 197 -2.84 -11.00 -10.79
N THR A 198 -3.09 -11.08 -9.48
CA THR A 198 -3.47 -9.90 -8.70
C THR A 198 -2.38 -8.84 -8.78
N VAL A 199 -1.10 -9.20 -8.56
CA VAL A 199 0.02 -8.24 -8.66
C VAL A 199 0.18 -7.70 -10.07
N THR A 200 -0.02 -8.52 -11.09
CA THR A 200 0.01 -8.07 -12.49
C THR A 200 -1.11 -7.07 -12.77
N GLU A 201 -2.34 -7.39 -12.39
CA GLU A 201 -3.53 -6.54 -12.54
C GLU A 201 -3.42 -5.20 -11.81
N LEU A 202 -2.69 -5.14 -10.68
CA LEU A 202 -2.46 -3.87 -9.97
C LEU A 202 -1.84 -2.81 -10.89
N TYR A 203 -0.97 -3.23 -11.82
CA TYR A 203 -0.24 -2.31 -12.69
C TYR A 203 -0.92 -2.09 -14.04
N HIS A 204 -2.08 -2.71 -14.30
CA HIS A 204 -2.85 -2.54 -15.52
C HIS A 204 -4.06 -1.64 -15.28
N LEU A 205 -4.17 -0.56 -16.06
CA LEU A 205 -5.33 0.35 -15.99
C LEU A 205 -6.62 -0.30 -16.54
N LYS A 206 -6.49 -1.32 -17.41
CA LYS A 206 -7.64 -2.03 -17.97
C LYS A 206 -8.29 -2.88 -16.88
N GLY A 207 -9.50 -2.48 -16.46
CA GLY A 207 -10.22 -3.14 -15.38
C GLY A 207 -9.74 -2.71 -13.99
N PHE A 208 -9.30 -1.44 -13.85
CA PHE A 208 -8.90 -0.82 -12.59
C PHE A 208 -9.83 -1.18 -11.43
N ARG A 209 -9.23 -1.59 -10.31
CA ARG A 209 -9.93 -1.89 -9.05
C ARG A 209 -9.18 -1.25 -7.89
N PHE A 210 -9.91 -0.83 -6.88
CA PHE A 210 -9.27 -0.38 -5.65
C PHE A 210 -8.64 -1.55 -4.90
N VAL A 211 -7.36 -1.39 -4.56
CA VAL A 211 -6.58 -2.36 -3.83
C VAL A 211 -6.94 -2.26 -2.36
N SER A 212 -7.01 -3.40 -1.66
CA SER A 212 -7.13 -3.38 -0.21
C SER A 212 -5.88 -2.77 0.42
N ILE A 213 -6.04 -2.02 1.51
CA ILE A 213 -4.91 -1.48 2.27
C ILE A 213 -4.03 -2.59 2.83
N ARG A 214 -4.59 -3.79 3.08
CA ARG A 214 -3.82 -4.99 3.43
C ARG A 214 -2.74 -5.27 2.39
N THR A 215 -3.13 -5.37 1.12
CA THR A 215 -2.22 -5.69 0.02
C THR A 215 -1.19 -4.58 -0.15
N LEU A 216 -1.59 -3.30 -0.11
CA LEU A 216 -0.65 -2.19 -0.23
C LEU A 216 0.33 -2.12 0.95
N ALA A 217 -0.15 -2.31 2.18
CA ALA A 217 0.71 -2.35 3.37
C ALA A 217 1.70 -3.52 3.32
N ALA A 218 1.28 -4.68 2.81
CA ALA A 218 2.15 -5.83 2.60
C ALA A 218 3.20 -5.62 1.51
N LEU A 219 2.81 -5.01 0.38
CA LEU A 219 3.75 -4.59 -0.66
C LEU A 219 4.77 -3.61 -0.09
N CYS A 220 4.31 -2.63 0.70
CA CYS A 220 5.19 -1.65 1.34
C CYS A 220 6.16 -2.33 2.31
N ALA A 221 5.66 -3.15 3.22
CA ALA A 221 6.47 -3.89 4.18
C ALA A 221 7.51 -4.79 3.49
N HIS A 222 7.14 -5.46 2.40
CA HIS A 222 8.05 -6.29 1.62
C HIS A 222 9.16 -5.48 0.94
N LEU A 223 8.86 -4.27 0.46
CA LEU A 223 9.77 -3.39 -0.26
C LEU A 223 10.52 -2.39 0.65
N GLY A 224 10.39 -2.51 1.97
CA GLY A 224 11.03 -1.59 2.92
C GLY A 224 10.44 -0.17 2.89
N THR A 225 9.18 -0.03 2.49
CA THR A 225 8.44 1.23 2.45
C THR A 225 7.24 1.21 3.40
N ARG A 226 6.49 2.31 3.44
CA ARG A 226 5.29 2.45 4.25
C ARG A 226 4.27 3.36 3.56
N LEU A 227 2.99 3.13 3.87
CA LEU A 227 1.92 4.04 3.51
C LEU A 227 1.84 5.14 4.57
N GLU A 228 1.75 6.39 4.13
CA GLU A 228 1.57 7.54 5.01
C GLU A 228 0.45 8.44 4.52
N ALA A 229 -0.19 9.12 5.46
CA ALA A 229 -1.11 10.21 5.17
C ALA A 229 -0.34 11.52 5.35
N VAL A 230 0.05 12.14 4.23
CA VAL A 230 0.82 13.39 4.24
C VAL A 230 -0.08 14.58 3.89
N PRO A 231 0.24 15.80 4.35
CA PRO A 231 -0.45 17.02 3.88
C PRO A 231 -0.47 17.12 2.35
N VAL A 232 -1.54 17.65 1.77
CA VAL A 232 -1.70 17.73 0.30
C VAL A 232 -0.64 18.60 -0.39
N ASP A 233 -0.09 19.57 0.32
CA ASP A 233 0.97 20.49 -0.08
C ASP A 233 2.39 19.89 0.08
N ALA A 234 2.52 18.74 0.74
CA ALA A 234 3.80 18.04 0.83
C ALA A 234 4.27 17.60 -0.58
N PRO A 235 5.59 17.58 -0.85
CA PRO A 235 6.12 17.07 -2.12
C PRO A 235 5.79 15.59 -2.28
N TRP A 236 5.50 15.17 -3.51
CA TRP A 236 5.38 13.74 -3.83
C TRP A 236 6.74 13.08 -3.69
N ALA A 237 6.74 11.86 -3.14
CA ALA A 237 7.93 11.05 -2.91
C ALA A 237 8.24 10.11 -4.07
#